data_AF-A0A3S4GFU4-F1
#
_entry.id   AF-A0A3S4GFU4-F1
#
_cell.length_a   1.000
_cell.length_b   1.000
_cell.length_c   1.000
_cell.angle_alpha   90.00
_cell.angle_beta   90.00
_cell.angle_gamma   90.00
#
_symmetry.space_group_name_H-M   'P 1'
#
loop_
_entity.id
_entity.type
_entity.pdbx_description
1 polymer ?
#
loop_
_entity_poly.entity_id
_entity_poly.type
_entity_poly.pdbx_seq_one_letter_code
_entity_poly.pdbx_strand_id
1 'polypeptide(L)'
;MLNQTEIAIGQISEYIQRVCQGMQLQEAKERLAKKLVLYSADGCNAETLNTTFAAALKSHTRDSFFSHIKQSESKKFTCPRCGTEGWHYCHKPQEKAQ
;
A
#
# COMPACT_ATOMS: atom_id res chain seq x y z
N MET A 1 -11.19 -15.18 -3.73
CA MET A 1 -9.90 -14.80 -4.35
C MET A 1 -9.76 -13.32 -4.19
N LEU A 2 -8.68 -12.86 -3.59
CA LEU A 2 -8.46 -11.44 -3.41
C LEU A 2 -7.68 -10.91 -4.61
N ASN A 3 -8.14 -9.79 -5.16
CA ASN A 3 -7.53 -9.18 -6.33
C ASN A 3 -6.11 -8.70 -5.96
N GLN A 4 -5.13 -8.87 -6.85
CA GLN A 4 -3.76 -8.35 -6.66
C GLN A 4 -3.75 -6.87 -6.25
N THR A 5 -4.74 -6.10 -6.71
CA THR A 5 -4.91 -4.70 -6.33
C THR A 5 -5.21 -4.50 -4.84
N GLU A 6 -6.08 -5.33 -4.25
CA GLU A 6 -6.37 -5.25 -2.81
C GLU A 6 -5.14 -5.61 -1.97
N ILE A 7 -4.33 -6.55 -2.47
CA ILE A 7 -3.05 -6.90 -1.86
C ILE A 7 -2.07 -5.71 -1.91
N ALA A 8 -1.95 -5.07 -3.06
CA ALA A 8 -1.09 -3.92 -3.25
C ALA A 8 -1.47 -2.74 -2.33
N ILE A 9 -2.77 -2.48 -2.15
CA ILE A 9 -3.27 -1.42 -1.26
C ILE A 9 -2.68 -1.56 0.14
N GLY A 10 -2.78 -2.74 0.74
CA GLY A 10 -2.24 -2.93 2.08
C GLY A 10 -0.73 -2.84 2.18
N GLN A 11 -0.01 -3.40 1.19
CA GLN A 11 1.44 -3.29 1.16
C GLN A 11 1.90 -1.83 1.05
N ILE A 12 1.21 -1.02 0.24
CA ILE A 12 1.48 0.41 0.13
C ILE A 12 1.20 1.10 1.46
N SER A 13 0.06 0.80 2.09
CA SER A 13 -0.31 1.43 3.36
C SER A 13 0.68 1.12 4.48
N GLU A 14 1.04 -0.15 4.67
CA GLU A 14 1.99 -0.56 5.71
C GLU A 14 3.37 0.09 5.47
N TYR A 15 3.83 0.08 4.21
CA TYR A 15 5.10 0.71 3.84
C TYR A 15 5.10 2.21 4.14
N ILE A 16 4.04 2.92 3.77
CA ILE A 16 3.92 4.36 4.00
C ILE A 16 3.86 4.64 5.50
N GLN A 17 3.13 3.88 6.29
CA GLN A 17 3.09 4.06 7.74
C GLN A 17 4.45 3.84 8.40
N ARG A 18 5.17 2.78 8.03
CA ARG A 18 6.49 2.48 8.60
C ARG A 18 7.57 3.47 8.17
N VAL A 19 7.65 3.80 6.89
CA VAL A 19 8.74 4.60 6.33
C VAL A 19 8.48 6.10 6.46
N CYS A 20 7.22 6.53 6.29
CA CYS A 20 6.89 7.95 6.28
C CYS A 20 6.59 8.52 7.68
N GLN A 21 6.62 7.71 8.75
CA GLN A 21 6.32 8.18 10.11
C GLN A 21 7.22 9.34 10.58
N GLY A 22 8.48 9.40 10.09
CA GLY A 22 9.43 10.48 10.39
C GLY A 22 9.53 11.58 9.32
N MET A 23 8.81 11.47 8.20
CA MET A 23 8.98 12.34 7.03
C MET A 23 7.96 13.49 6.96
N GLN A 24 8.26 14.49 6.13
CA GLN A 24 7.33 15.57 5.82
C GLN A 24 6.13 15.04 5.03
N LEU A 25 4.95 15.65 5.20
CA LEU A 25 3.71 15.26 4.52
C LEU A 25 3.88 15.24 3.00
N GLN A 26 4.55 16.26 2.45
CA GLN A 26 4.79 16.36 1.01
C GLN A 26 5.60 15.17 0.49
N GLU A 27 6.67 14.82 1.20
CA GLU A 27 7.53 13.68 0.87
C GLU A 27 6.81 12.34 1.00
N ALA A 28 5.91 12.21 1.98
CA ALA A 28 5.07 11.03 2.15
C ALA A 28 4.09 10.88 0.97
N LYS A 29 3.49 11.98 0.52
CA LYS A 29 2.59 12.01 -0.65
C LYS A 29 3.31 11.64 -1.94
N GLU A 30 4.52 12.18 -2.16
CA GLU A 30 5.32 11.83 -3.33
C GLU A 30 5.72 10.35 -3.33
N ARG A 31 6.11 9.80 -2.17
CA ARG A 31 6.40 8.37 -2.03
C ARG A 31 5.17 7.51 -2.29
N LEU A 32 4.00 7.91 -1.79
CA LEU A 32 2.74 7.24 -2.05
C LEU A 32 2.45 7.24 -3.57
N ALA A 33 2.51 8.40 -4.22
CA ALA A 33 2.28 8.52 -5.67
C ALA A 33 3.24 7.62 -6.49
N LYS A 34 4.53 7.61 -6.14
CA LYS A 34 5.51 6.71 -6.78
C LYS A 34 5.16 5.24 -6.61
N LYS A 35 4.69 4.83 -5.43
CA LYS A 35 4.25 3.46 -5.18
C LYS A 35 3.01 3.10 -6.01
N LEU A 36 2.03 4.00 -6.16
CA LEU A 36 0.85 3.75 -7.00
C LEU A 36 1.24 3.46 -8.46
N VAL A 37 2.18 4.22 -9.02
CA VAL A 37 2.68 4.02 -10.39
C VAL A 37 3.41 2.68 -10.51
N LEU A 38 4.26 2.32 -9.54
CA LEU A 38 4.98 1.05 -9.52
C LEU A 38 4.03 -0.16 -9.54
N TYR A 39 3.02 -0.17 -8.67
CA TYR A 39 2.06 -1.28 -8.63
C TYR A 39 1.12 -1.31 -9.86
N SER A 40 0.82 -0.13 -10.43
CA SER A 40 0.07 -0.06 -11.68
C SER A 40 0.86 -0.69 -12.84
N ALA A 41 2.18 -0.50 -12.88
CA ALA A 41 3.06 -1.13 -13.86
C ALA A 41 3.22 -2.66 -13.62
N ASP A 42 3.05 -3.13 -12.39
CA ASP A 42 3.09 -4.56 -12.02
C ASP A 42 1.80 -5.31 -12.39
N GLY A 43 0.78 -4.61 -12.92
CA GLY A 43 -0.50 -5.19 -13.34
C GLY A 43 -1.65 -4.99 -12.35
N CYS A 44 -1.47 -4.19 -11.30
CA CYS A 44 -2.57 -3.80 -10.41
C CYS A 44 -3.48 -2.74 -11.07
N ASN A 45 -4.75 -2.70 -10.66
CA ASN A 45 -5.70 -1.71 -11.18
C ASN A 45 -5.37 -0.31 -10.64
N ALA A 46 -4.74 0.50 -11.49
CA ALA A 46 -4.37 1.88 -11.21
C ALA A 46 -5.54 2.74 -10.74
N GLU A 47 -6.73 2.56 -11.32
CA GLU A 47 -7.92 3.33 -10.98
C GLU A 47 -8.37 3.04 -9.55
N THR A 48 -8.38 1.77 -9.17
CA THR A 48 -8.72 1.36 -7.80
C THR A 48 -7.68 1.88 -6.81
N LEU A 49 -6.38 1.72 -7.12
CA LEU A 49 -5.29 2.25 -6.30
C LEU A 49 -5.43 3.77 -6.09
N ASN A 50 -5.59 4.54 -7.18
CA ASN A 50 -5.73 5.98 -7.08
C ASN A 50 -6.98 6.38 -6.29
N THR A 51 -8.11 5.72 -6.53
CA THR A 51 -9.37 6.00 -5.84
C THR A 51 -9.27 5.74 -4.33
N THR A 52 -8.66 4.62 -3.94
CA THR A 52 -8.43 4.29 -2.53
C THR A 52 -7.53 5.33 -1.85
N PHE A 53 -6.44 5.72 -2.50
CA PHE A 53 -5.46 6.64 -1.92
C PHE A 53 -5.74 8.12 -2.19
N ALA A 54 -6.77 8.46 -2.96
CA ALA A 54 -7.13 9.85 -3.27
C ALA A 54 -7.43 10.66 -2.01
N ALA A 55 -8.09 10.07 -1.02
CA ALA A 55 -8.36 10.72 0.26
C ALA A 55 -7.07 11.05 1.03
N ALA A 56 -6.10 10.13 1.03
CA ALA A 56 -4.79 10.36 1.61
C ALA A 56 -4.05 11.49 0.86
N LEU A 57 -3.99 11.45 -0.47
CA LEU A 57 -3.32 12.48 -1.28
C LEU A 57 -3.94 13.88 -1.12
N LYS A 58 -5.26 13.97 -0.96
CA LYS A 58 -6.01 15.21 -0.73
C LYS A 58 -5.90 15.74 0.71
N SER A 59 -5.33 14.99 1.64
CA SER A 59 -5.21 15.41 3.04
C SER A 59 -4.23 16.56 3.22
N HIS A 60 -4.58 17.59 3.99
CA HIS A 60 -3.67 18.71 4.30
C HIS A 60 -2.88 18.55 5.60
N THR A 61 -3.24 17.59 6.44
CA THR A 61 -2.53 17.32 7.70
C THR A 61 -1.89 15.93 7.66
N ARG A 62 -0.79 15.76 8.41
CA ARG A 62 -0.13 14.45 8.57
C ARG A 62 -1.08 13.45 9.21
N ASP A 63 -1.81 13.87 10.24
CA ASP A 63 -2.71 13.00 10.98
C ASP A 63 -3.83 12.45 10.07
N SER A 64 -4.48 13.32 9.30
CA SER A 64 -5.50 12.90 8.32
C SER A 64 -4.91 12.02 7.21
N PHE A 65 -3.69 12.31 6.75
CA PHE A 65 -3.01 11.46 5.78
C PHE A 65 -2.84 10.04 6.33
N PHE A 66 -2.20 9.87 7.49
CA PHE A 66 -1.98 8.55 8.08
C PHE A 66 -3.27 7.85 8.48
N SER A 67 -4.29 8.60 8.92
CA SER A 67 -5.63 8.06 9.20
C SER A 67 -6.26 7.43 7.95
N HIS A 68 -6.20 8.10 6.79
CA HIS A 68 -6.70 7.54 5.53
C HIS A 68 -5.90 6.33 5.05
N ILE A 69 -4.56 6.36 5.22
CA ILE A 69 -3.71 5.21 4.92
C ILE A 69 -4.11 3.99 5.77
N LYS A 70 -4.35 4.20 7.06
CA LYS A 70 -4.77 3.16 8.00
C LYS A 70 -6.16 2.62 7.71
N GLN A 71 -7.10 3.48 7.33
CA GLN A 71 -8.44 3.07 6.91
C GLN A 71 -8.38 2.15 5.69
N SER A 72 -7.43 2.37 4.79
CA SER A 72 -7.20 1.54 3.60
C SER A 72 -6.74 0.11 3.94
N GLU A 73 -6.23 -0.14 5.15
CA GLU A 73 -5.79 -1.45 5.64
C GLU A 73 -6.88 -2.26 6.34
N SER A 74 -8.06 -1.67 6.58
CA SER A 74 -9.10 -2.24 7.45
C SER A 74 -9.70 -3.57 6.97
N LYS A 75 -9.38 -4.01 5.75
CA LYS A 75 -9.63 -5.39 5.34
C LYS A 75 -8.48 -6.25 5.88
N LYS A 76 -8.65 -6.77 7.11
CA LYS A 76 -7.77 -7.83 7.65
C LYS A 76 -7.64 -8.92 6.58
N PHE A 77 -6.42 -9.08 6.09
CA PHE A 77 -6.16 -10.00 5.01
C PHE A 77 -5.40 -11.21 5.55
N THR A 78 -5.93 -12.40 5.27
CA THR A 78 -5.26 -13.66 5.57
C THR A 78 -4.34 -13.98 4.39
N CYS A 79 -3.04 -14.12 4.63
CA CYS A 79 -2.11 -14.48 3.57
C CYS A 79 -2.54 -15.83 2.96
N PRO A 80 -2.88 -15.91 1.66
CA PRO A 80 -3.36 -17.16 1.05
C PRO A 80 -2.26 -18.24 0.96
N ARG A 81 -1.00 -17.88 1.25
CA ARG A 81 0.15 -18.78 1.22
C ARG A 81 0.46 -19.45 2.55
N CYS A 82 0.28 -18.74 3.67
CA CYS A 82 0.67 -19.23 5.00
C CYS A 82 -0.43 -19.13 6.06
N GLY A 83 -1.60 -18.60 5.72
CA GLY A 83 -2.73 -18.49 6.65
C GLY A 83 -2.55 -17.45 7.77
N THR A 84 -1.40 -16.76 7.82
CA THR A 84 -1.12 -15.75 8.86
C THR A 84 -1.97 -14.50 8.63
N GLU A 85 -2.61 -14.03 9.70
CA GLU A 85 -3.34 -12.76 9.71
C GLU A 85 -2.37 -11.58 9.67
N GLY A 86 -2.57 -10.66 8.71
CA GLY A 86 -1.76 -9.44 8.57
C GLY A 86 -1.02 -9.36 7.23
N TRP A 87 -0.42 -8.18 6.98
CA TRP A 87 0.34 -7.89 5.76
C TRP A 87 1.71 -8.57 5.72
N HIS A 88 1.82 -9.78 6.28
CA HIS A 88 3.00 -10.60 6.18
C HIS A 88 3.06 -11.21 4.77
N TYR A 89 3.68 -10.47 3.85
CA TYR A 89 4.01 -11.01 2.55
C TYR A 89 5.11 -12.03 2.74
N CYS A 90 4.73 -13.31 2.66
CA CYS A 90 5.67 -14.42 2.60
C CYS A 90 6.43 -14.28 1.27
N HIS A 91 7.49 -13.46 1.31
CA HIS A 91 8.29 -13.02 0.18
C HIS A 91 8.55 -14.24 -0.71
N LYS A 92 8.06 -14.23 -1.95
CA LYS A 92 8.66 -15.14 -2.93
C LYS A 92 10.15 -14.80 -2.92
N PRO A 93 11.07 -15.77 -2.76
CA PRO A 93 12.39 -15.55 -3.30
C PRO A 93 12.15 -15.16 -4.76
N GLN A 94 12.57 -13.95 -5.15
CA GLN A 94 12.78 -13.67 -6.55
C GLN A 94 13.80 -14.73 -6.97
N GLU A 95 13.35 -15.76 -7.69
CA GLU A 95 14.21 -16.70 -8.38
C GLU A 95 15.03 -15.87 -9.38
N LYS A 96 16.13 -15.32 -8.88
CA LYS A 96 17.22 -14.85 -9.71
C LYS A 96 17.86 -16.10 -10.29
N ALA A 97 17.69 -16.22 -11.60
CA ALA A 97 18.61 -16.81 -12.55
C ALA A 97 19.05 -18.27 -12.30
N GLN A 98 18.67 -19.14 -13.24
CA GLN A 98 19.65 -19.77 -14.11
C GLN A 98 19.07 -20.03 -15.50
#